data_AF-X1H3D4-F1
#
_entry.id   AF-X1H3D4-F1
#
_cell.length_a   1.000
_cell.length_b   1.000
_cell.length_c   1.000
_cell.angle_alpha   90.00
_cell.angle_beta   90.00
_cell.angle_gamma   90.00
#
_symmetry.space_group_name_H-M   'P 1'
#
loop_
_entity.id
_entity.type
_entity.pdbx_description
1 polymer ?
#
loop_
_entity_poly.entity_id
_entity_poly.type
_entity_poly.pdbx_seq_one_letter_code
_entity_poly.pdbx_strand_id
1 'polypeptide(L)'
;YLLNKFNSSKKEIEKIIKTMSKIRVDSLRFSIPYDLYGKDFNEVKLYKKNTEVKKHNEYIKILNPLVSKNLKEKPYIFYLSPKYQDVEKMNFKNCIYSYYQITLGADGYVYKCSSTATPSFKMNRLGKVTSNLEEFNKMILMNQNKNFNPSTCFTVGARCNRMALEINQKWSMLND
;
A
#
# COMPACT_ATOMS: atom_id res chain seq x y z
N TYR A 1 -10.43 5.97 5.88
CA TYR A 1 -11.40 5.39 6.81
C TYR A 1 -11.36 3.87 6.72
N LEU A 2 -10.90 3.21 7.77
CA LEU A 2 -10.77 1.75 7.81
C LEU A 2 -12.08 1.13 8.32
N LEU A 3 -12.73 0.32 7.49
CA LEU A 3 -14.02 -0.29 7.80
C LEU A 3 -13.87 -1.52 8.67
N ASN A 4 -14.68 -1.62 9.72
CA ASN A 4 -14.73 -2.71 10.66
C ASN A 4 -16.16 -2.89 11.19
N LYS A 5 -16.38 -3.92 12.03
CA LYS A 5 -17.70 -4.29 12.55
C LYS A 5 -18.43 -3.17 13.30
N PHE A 6 -17.73 -2.15 13.79
CA PHE A 6 -18.31 -1.06 14.56
C PHE A 6 -18.68 0.16 13.71
N ASN A 7 -18.09 0.32 12.52
CA ASN A 7 -18.18 1.55 11.74
C ASN A 7 -18.56 1.34 10.26
N SER A 8 -19.00 0.13 9.90
CA SER A 8 -19.30 -0.24 8.52
C SER A 8 -20.79 -0.32 8.18
N SER A 9 -21.67 0.13 9.08
CA SER A 9 -23.10 0.23 8.74
C SER A 9 -23.34 1.37 7.75
N LYS A 10 -24.40 1.29 6.95
CA LYS A 10 -24.78 2.36 6.01
C LYS A 10 -24.90 3.71 6.72
N LYS A 11 -25.57 3.73 7.88
CA LYS A 11 -25.75 4.93 8.71
C LYS A 11 -24.42 5.54 9.15
N GLU A 12 -23.47 4.72 9.59
CA GLU A 12 -22.14 5.20 9.99
C GLU A 12 -21.34 5.73 8.79
N ILE A 13 -21.41 5.06 7.65
CA ILE A 13 -20.73 5.47 6.41
C ILE A 13 -21.30 6.82 5.92
N GLU A 14 -22.62 6.98 5.87
CA GLU A 14 -23.25 8.25 5.48
C GLU A 14 -22.91 9.38 6.47
N LYS A 15 -22.88 9.07 7.77
CA LYS A 15 -22.51 10.04 8.82
C LYS A 15 -21.07 10.51 8.68
N ILE A 16 -20.11 9.61 8.43
CA ILE A 16 -18.72 10.00 8.22
C ILE A 16 -18.55 10.79 6.93
N ILE A 17 -19.23 10.41 5.84
CA ILE A 17 -19.23 11.20 4.58
C ILE A 17 -19.71 12.62 4.83
N LYS A 18 -20.86 12.78 5.50
CA LYS A 18 -21.40 14.10 5.86
C LYS A 18 -20.44 14.92 6.72
N THR A 19 -19.80 14.28 7.70
CA THR A 19 -18.83 14.93 8.58
C THR A 19 -17.61 15.41 7.81
N MET A 20 -17.04 14.54 6.98
CA MET A 20 -15.87 14.82 6.15
C MET A 20 -16.15 15.92 5.11
N SER A 21 -17.36 15.93 4.54
CA SER A 21 -17.83 17.01 3.66
C SER A 21 -17.94 18.36 4.37
N LYS A 22 -18.49 18.40 5.59
CA LYS A 22 -18.55 19.63 6.40
C LYS A 22 -17.16 20.20 6.71
N ILE A 23 -16.19 19.33 6.96
CA ILE A 23 -14.78 19.71 7.21
C ILE A 23 -14.07 20.11 5.90
N ARG A 24 -14.70 19.88 4.74
CA ARG A 24 -14.19 20.20 3.40
C ARG A 24 -12.89 19.48 3.07
N VAL A 25 -12.77 18.22 3.48
CA VAL A 25 -11.64 17.40 3.01
C VAL A 25 -11.72 17.18 1.50
N ASP A 26 -10.56 17.11 0.85
CA ASP A 26 -10.49 16.91 -0.60
C ASP A 26 -10.99 15.54 -1.05
N SER A 27 -10.72 14.52 -0.25
CA SER A 27 -11.05 13.15 -0.57
C SER A 27 -11.29 12.29 0.66
N LEU A 28 -12.16 11.30 0.53
CA LEU A 28 -12.45 10.33 1.58
C LEU A 28 -12.26 8.92 1.02
N ARG A 29 -11.16 8.30 1.44
CA ARG A 29 -10.83 6.93 1.08
C ARG A 29 -11.39 5.93 2.09
N PHE A 30 -12.17 4.97 1.62
CA PHE A 30 -12.55 3.77 2.36
C PHE A 30 -11.63 2.60 2.03
N SER A 31 -11.32 1.76 3.02
CA SER A 31 -10.57 0.51 2.84
C SER A 31 -10.97 -0.51 3.89
N ILE A 32 -10.50 -1.74 3.72
CA ILE A 32 -10.66 -2.82 4.71
C ILE A 32 -9.35 -3.07 5.45
N PRO A 33 -9.40 -3.65 6.67
CA PRO A 33 -8.21 -4.16 7.32
C PRO A 33 -7.62 -5.30 6.48
N TYR A 34 -6.36 -5.13 6.13
CA TYR A 34 -5.54 -6.20 5.58
C TYR A 34 -4.86 -6.95 6.72
N ASP A 35 -4.35 -8.16 6.46
CA ASP A 35 -3.54 -8.86 7.47
C ASP A 35 -2.29 -8.03 7.84
N LEU A 36 -1.55 -8.41 8.87
CA LEU A 36 -0.30 -7.75 9.28
C LEU A 36 0.85 -8.07 8.32
N TYR A 37 1.85 -7.18 8.29
CA TYR A 37 3.13 -7.42 7.60
C TYR A 37 3.99 -8.41 8.40
N GLY A 38 4.93 -9.08 7.73
CA GLY A 38 5.87 -10.01 8.36
C GLY A 38 5.34 -11.43 8.55
N LYS A 39 4.18 -11.75 7.97
CA LYS A 39 3.60 -13.09 7.97
C LYS A 39 3.95 -13.87 6.70
N ASP A 40 3.91 -15.18 6.81
CA ASP A 40 4.03 -16.07 5.66
C ASP A 40 2.92 -15.79 4.63
N PHE A 41 3.25 -15.87 3.35
CA PHE A 41 2.30 -15.55 2.29
C PHE A 41 1.12 -16.54 2.24
N ASN A 42 1.28 -17.79 2.69
CA ASN A 42 0.15 -18.72 2.75
C ASN A 42 -0.86 -18.32 3.84
N GLU A 43 -0.38 -17.83 4.99
CA GLU A 43 -1.26 -17.28 6.03
C GLU A 43 -2.02 -16.06 5.51
N VAL A 44 -1.33 -15.16 4.80
CA VAL A 44 -1.95 -13.96 4.21
C VAL A 44 -3.00 -14.35 3.17
N LYS A 45 -2.73 -15.35 2.32
CA LYS A 45 -3.72 -15.88 1.35
C LYS A 45 -4.95 -16.44 2.05
N LEU A 46 -4.76 -17.20 3.13
CA LEU A 46 -5.85 -17.76 3.91
C LEU A 46 -6.69 -16.67 4.57
N TYR A 47 -6.05 -15.66 5.18
CA TYR A 47 -6.74 -14.51 5.77
C TYR A 47 -7.55 -13.75 4.72
N LYS A 48 -6.96 -13.48 3.55
CA LYS A 48 -7.62 -12.79 2.45
C LYS A 48 -8.88 -13.52 2.00
N LYS A 49 -8.79 -14.83 1.78
CA LYS A 49 -9.94 -15.67 1.39
C LYS A 49 -11.03 -15.67 2.46
N ASN A 50 -10.66 -15.81 3.72
CA ASN A 50 -11.61 -16.01 4.82
C ASN A 50 -12.23 -14.70 5.32
N THR A 51 -11.53 -13.57 5.17
CA THR A 51 -11.92 -12.28 5.77
C THR A 51 -12.04 -11.19 4.72
N GLU A 52 -10.95 -10.88 4.00
CA GLU A 52 -10.90 -9.68 3.15
C GLU A 52 -11.89 -9.74 1.99
N VAL A 53 -11.98 -10.88 1.30
CA VAL A 53 -12.90 -11.08 0.17
C VAL A 53 -14.36 -11.04 0.63
N LYS A 54 -14.68 -11.65 1.77
CA LYS A 54 -16.05 -11.63 2.32
C LYS A 54 -16.49 -10.21 2.66
N LYS A 55 -15.66 -9.49 3.45
CA LYS A 55 -15.92 -8.10 3.82
C LYS A 55 -15.96 -7.16 2.62
N HIS A 56 -15.11 -7.40 1.61
CA HIS A 56 -15.16 -6.64 0.36
C HIS A 56 -16.54 -6.74 -0.31
N ASN A 57 -17.07 -7.95 -0.43
CA ASN A 57 -18.38 -8.19 -1.05
C ASN A 57 -19.53 -7.57 -0.26
N GLU A 58 -19.43 -7.48 1.06
CA GLU A 58 -20.39 -6.78 1.92
C GLU A 58 -20.29 -5.27 1.73
N TYR A 59 -19.09 -4.70 1.87
CA TYR A 59 -18.90 -3.25 1.88
C TYR A 59 -19.10 -2.62 0.51
N ILE A 60 -18.78 -3.31 -0.58
CA ILE A 60 -18.95 -2.75 -1.92
C ILE A 60 -20.44 -2.50 -2.23
N LYS A 61 -21.35 -3.33 -1.72
CA LYS A 61 -22.79 -3.12 -1.89
C LYS A 61 -23.27 -1.83 -1.23
N ILE A 62 -22.67 -1.48 -0.08
CA ILE A 62 -23.00 -0.27 0.67
C ILE A 62 -22.31 0.97 0.06
N LEU A 63 -21.05 0.84 -0.36
CA LEU A 63 -20.23 1.95 -0.84
C LEU A 63 -20.48 2.30 -2.31
N ASN A 64 -20.80 1.35 -3.18
CA ASN A 64 -21.03 1.63 -4.61
C ASN A 64 -22.00 2.78 -4.89
N PRO A 65 -23.15 2.92 -4.21
CA PRO A 65 -24.03 4.07 -4.43
C PRO A 65 -23.48 5.38 -3.84
N LEU A 66 -22.44 5.32 -3.01
CA LEU A 66 -21.87 6.46 -2.27
C LEU A 66 -20.50 6.93 -2.80
N VAL A 67 -19.84 6.17 -3.68
CA VAL A 67 -18.58 6.61 -4.30
C VAL A 67 -18.84 7.70 -5.34
N SER A 68 -17.88 8.63 -5.46
CA SER A 68 -17.99 9.72 -6.41
C SER A 68 -17.93 9.22 -7.85
N LYS A 69 -18.72 9.84 -8.72
CA LYS A 69 -18.80 9.53 -10.15
C LYS A 69 -17.79 10.31 -10.96
N ASN A 70 -17.36 11.47 -10.48
CA ASN A 70 -16.33 12.29 -11.11
C ASN A 70 -15.45 13.04 -10.10
N LEU A 71 -14.31 13.54 -10.58
CA LEU A 71 -13.28 14.20 -9.77
C LEU A 71 -13.66 15.59 -9.23
N LYS A 72 -14.77 16.18 -9.70
CA LYS A 72 -15.24 17.49 -9.22
C LYS A 72 -16.03 17.38 -7.92
N GLU A 73 -16.52 16.19 -7.58
CA GLU A 73 -17.24 15.94 -6.33
C GLU A 73 -16.29 16.07 -5.13
N LYS A 74 -16.73 16.76 -4.07
CA LYS A 74 -15.93 16.99 -2.85
C LYS A 74 -16.70 16.63 -1.56
N PRO A 75 -16.13 15.78 -0.69
CA PRO A 75 -14.90 15.02 -0.89
C PRO A 75 -15.04 14.06 -2.07
N TYR A 76 -13.94 13.80 -2.78
CA TYR A 76 -13.90 12.71 -3.73
C TYR A 76 -13.93 11.39 -2.94
N ILE A 77 -15.03 10.65 -3.03
CA ILE A 77 -15.25 9.42 -2.26
C ILE A 77 -14.82 8.23 -3.11
N PHE A 78 -13.91 7.41 -2.57
CA PHE A 78 -13.43 6.23 -3.26
C PHE A 78 -13.10 5.09 -2.30
N TYR A 79 -13.13 3.86 -2.82
CA TYR A 79 -12.88 2.64 -2.06
C TYR A 79 -11.70 1.85 -2.64
N LEU A 80 -10.79 1.41 -1.78
CA LEU A 80 -9.69 0.51 -2.14
C LEU A 80 -10.04 -0.94 -1.84
N SER A 81 -10.18 -1.72 -2.91
CA SER A 81 -10.36 -3.17 -2.87
C SER A 81 -9.09 -3.90 -2.37
N PRO A 82 -9.23 -5.07 -1.73
CA PRO A 82 -8.10 -5.94 -1.39
C PRO A 82 -7.26 -6.42 -2.57
N LYS A 83 -7.72 -6.28 -3.81
CA LYS A 83 -6.91 -6.59 -5.00
C LYS A 83 -5.60 -5.81 -5.07
N TYR A 84 -5.51 -4.68 -4.36
CA TYR A 84 -4.36 -3.78 -4.34
C TYR A 84 -3.28 -4.16 -3.31
N GLN A 85 -3.46 -5.24 -2.56
CA GLN A 85 -2.44 -5.84 -1.68
C GLN A 85 -2.31 -7.34 -1.91
N ASP A 86 -2.58 -7.78 -3.14
CA ASP A 86 -2.58 -9.18 -3.48
C ASP A 86 -1.17 -9.77 -3.50
N VAL A 87 -0.86 -10.63 -2.54
CA VAL A 87 0.45 -11.30 -2.46
C VAL A 87 0.69 -12.23 -3.64
N GLU A 88 -0.35 -12.71 -4.31
CA GLU A 88 -0.22 -13.53 -5.52
C GLU A 88 0.30 -12.74 -6.72
N LYS A 89 0.19 -11.41 -6.66
CA LYS A 89 0.72 -10.48 -7.68
C LYS A 89 2.14 -10.02 -7.38
N MET A 90 2.73 -10.45 -6.26
CA MET A 90 4.07 -10.09 -5.82
C MET A 90 5.09 -11.12 -6.33
N ASN A 91 5.18 -11.28 -7.65
CA ASN A 91 5.97 -12.33 -8.32
C ASN A 91 6.82 -11.79 -9.48
N PHE A 92 7.32 -10.56 -9.36
CA PHE A 92 8.14 -9.91 -10.39
C PHE A 92 9.64 -10.07 -10.13
N LYS A 93 10.44 -10.08 -11.20
CA LYS A 93 11.90 -10.30 -11.14
C LYS A 93 12.68 -9.15 -10.51
N ASN A 94 12.24 -7.91 -10.76
CA ASN A 94 12.91 -6.68 -10.35
C ASN A 94 11.91 -5.72 -9.68
N CYS A 95 12.31 -5.03 -8.61
CA CYS A 95 11.46 -3.99 -8.00
C CYS A 95 11.67 -2.63 -8.68
N ILE A 96 10.88 -2.35 -9.71
CA ILE A 96 10.89 -1.06 -10.42
C ILE A 96 10.40 0.08 -9.52
N TYR A 97 9.54 -0.21 -8.55
CA TYR A 97 9.07 0.78 -7.58
C TYR A 97 10.18 1.37 -6.71
N SER A 98 11.34 0.70 -6.54
CA SER A 98 12.48 1.27 -5.81
C SER A 98 13.18 2.40 -6.58
N TYR A 99 12.89 2.58 -7.87
CA TYR A 99 13.49 3.66 -8.65
C TYR A 99 12.85 5.01 -8.38
N TYR A 100 11.57 4.98 -8.05
CA TYR A 100 10.71 6.16 -7.94
C TYR A 100 10.56 6.66 -6.50
N GLN A 101 11.15 5.96 -5.53
CA GLN A 101 11.04 6.34 -4.14
C GLN A 101 12.28 5.95 -3.35
N ILE A 102 12.45 6.59 -2.22
CA ILE A 102 13.16 6.09 -1.04
C ILE A 102 12.29 6.46 0.16
N THR A 103 12.55 5.91 1.34
CA THR A 103 11.77 6.28 2.54
C THR A 103 12.68 6.50 3.72
N LEU A 104 12.51 7.65 4.39
CA LEU A 104 13.17 7.94 5.66
C LEU A 104 12.34 7.32 6.77
N GLY A 105 12.89 6.31 7.44
CA GLY A 105 12.29 5.67 8.61
C GLY A 105 12.46 6.53 9.86
N ALA A 106 11.52 6.40 10.79
CA ALA A 106 11.57 7.08 12.08
C ALA A 106 12.75 6.64 12.96
N ASP A 107 13.39 5.52 12.63
CA ASP A 107 14.58 4.99 13.30
C ASP A 107 15.90 5.62 12.77
N GLY A 108 15.81 6.67 11.95
CA GLY A 108 16.98 7.41 11.45
C GLY A 108 17.70 6.73 10.29
N TYR A 109 17.05 5.81 9.58
CA TYR A 109 17.59 5.15 8.39
C TYR A 109 16.78 5.47 7.13
N VAL A 110 17.46 5.49 5.98
CA VAL A 110 16.83 5.51 4.66
C VAL A 110 16.61 4.08 4.19
N TYR A 111 15.44 3.78 3.66
CA TYR A 111 15.00 2.46 3.20
C TYR A 111 14.63 2.48 1.72
N LYS A 112 14.64 1.28 1.12
CA LYS A 112 14.27 1.07 -0.29
C LYS A 112 12.83 1.51 -0.63
N CYS A 113 11.88 1.32 0.29
CA CYS A 113 10.49 1.72 0.11
C CYS A 113 9.76 1.86 1.44
N SER A 114 8.57 2.44 1.40
CA SER A 114 7.78 2.69 2.61
C SER A 114 7.24 1.41 3.26
N SER A 115 6.98 0.37 2.48
CA SER A 115 6.53 -0.93 2.99
C SER A 115 7.58 -1.65 3.85
N THR A 116 8.86 -1.29 3.71
CA THR A 116 9.97 -1.92 4.43
C THR A 116 10.72 -0.96 5.34
N ALA A 117 10.18 0.25 5.56
CA ALA A 117 10.78 1.28 6.41
C ALA A 117 10.55 1.03 7.91
N THR A 118 11.07 -0.09 8.40
CA THR A 118 10.98 -0.49 9.82
C THR A 118 12.23 -1.31 10.21
N PRO A 119 12.69 -1.25 11.48
CA PRO A 119 13.82 -2.04 11.97
C PRO A 119 13.72 -3.55 11.70
N SER A 120 12.51 -4.11 11.61
CA SER A 120 12.28 -5.52 11.26
C SER A 120 12.81 -5.88 9.86
N PHE A 121 12.88 -4.92 8.95
CA PHE A 121 13.41 -5.09 7.59
C PHE A 121 14.76 -4.39 7.40
N LYS A 122 15.69 -4.57 8.36
CA LYS A 122 17.03 -3.97 8.31
C LYS A 122 17.81 -4.25 7.02
N MET A 123 17.52 -5.36 6.33
CA MET A 123 18.14 -5.71 5.05
C MET A 123 17.82 -4.71 3.91
N ASN A 124 16.78 -3.89 4.08
CA ASN A 124 16.36 -2.87 3.12
C ASN A 124 16.85 -1.47 3.47
N ARG A 125 17.73 -1.32 4.47
CA ARG A 125 18.39 -0.04 4.76
C ARG A 125 19.42 0.29 3.70
N LEU A 126 19.42 1.55 3.26
CA LEU A 126 20.37 2.13 2.31
C LEU A 126 21.48 2.89 3.03
N GLY A 127 21.18 3.47 4.20
CA GLY A 127 22.12 4.26 5.00
C GLY A 127 21.41 4.97 6.14
N LYS A 128 22.15 5.69 6.98
CA LYS A 128 21.57 6.58 7.99
C LYS A 128 21.04 7.84 7.32
N VAL A 129 20.00 8.46 7.88
CA VAL A 129 19.57 9.80 7.47
C VAL A 129 20.74 10.75 7.65
N THR A 130 20.99 11.59 6.64
CA THR A 130 22.17 12.45 6.53
C THR A 130 21.77 13.80 5.97
N SER A 131 22.50 14.84 6.36
CA SER A 131 22.43 16.18 5.74
C SER A 131 23.45 16.35 4.60
N ASN A 132 24.30 15.35 4.35
CA ASN A 132 25.25 15.36 3.25
C ASN A 132 24.55 14.95 1.94
N LEU A 133 24.49 15.89 1.00
CA LEU A 133 23.85 15.68 -0.30
C LEU A 133 24.51 14.57 -1.13
N GLU A 134 25.83 14.44 -1.08
CA GLU A 134 26.54 13.41 -1.83
C GLU A 134 26.22 12.01 -1.30
N GLU A 135 26.18 11.84 0.02
CA GLU A 135 25.76 10.58 0.66
C GLU A 135 24.31 10.25 0.33
N PHE A 136 23.42 11.24 0.36
CA PHE A 136 22.01 11.05 0.00
C PHE A 136 21.86 10.61 -1.47
N ASN A 137 22.61 11.24 -2.39
CA ASN A 137 22.64 10.85 -3.80
C ASN A 137 23.15 9.43 -4.00
N LYS A 138 24.18 9.01 -3.24
CA LYS A 138 24.64 7.61 -3.24
C LYS A 138 23.52 6.66 -2.82
N MET A 139 22.75 6.99 -1.78
CA MET A 139 21.62 6.16 -1.34
C MET A 139 20.51 6.04 -2.41
N ILE A 140 20.21 7.13 -3.13
CA ILE A 140 19.26 7.09 -4.26
C ILE A 140 19.73 6.13 -5.34
N LEU A 141 20.99 6.24 -5.77
CA LEU A 141 21.57 5.38 -6.79
C LEU A 141 21.64 3.91 -6.35
N MET A 142 21.96 3.65 -5.08
CA MET A 142 21.90 2.31 -4.48
C MET A 142 20.49 1.72 -4.50
N ASN A 143 19.45 2.56 -4.47
CA ASN A 143 18.07 2.07 -4.54
C ASN A 143 17.61 1.75 -5.97
N GLN A 144 18.17 2.44 -6.96
CA GLN A 144 17.96 2.22 -8.40
C GLN A 144 18.78 1.03 -8.94
N ASN A 145 18.77 -0.08 -8.19
CA ASN A 145 19.52 -1.28 -8.54
C ASN A 145 18.70 -2.20 -9.46
N LYS A 146 19.14 -2.37 -10.71
CA LYS A 146 18.49 -3.23 -11.73
C LYS A 146 18.45 -4.71 -11.34
N ASN A 147 19.38 -5.13 -10.48
CA ASN A 147 19.56 -6.50 -10.06
C ASN A 147 18.94 -6.78 -8.69
N PHE A 148 18.17 -5.83 -8.12
CA PHE A 148 17.53 -6.05 -6.84
C PHE A 148 16.38 -7.05 -6.96
N ASN A 149 16.59 -8.24 -6.38
CA ASN A 149 15.60 -9.30 -6.32
C ASN A 149 14.59 -9.06 -5.18
N PRO A 150 13.32 -8.74 -5.50
CA PRO A 150 12.28 -8.46 -4.50
C PRO A 150 11.85 -9.70 -3.71
N SER A 151 12.20 -10.92 -4.16
CA SER A 151 11.95 -12.13 -3.39
C SER A 151 12.57 -12.08 -1.99
N THR A 152 13.69 -11.35 -1.83
CA THR A 152 14.31 -11.10 -0.52
C THR A 152 13.39 -10.38 0.48
N CYS A 153 12.42 -9.61 -0.02
CA CYS A 153 11.39 -8.97 0.79
C CYS A 153 10.24 -9.94 1.08
N PHE A 154 9.83 -10.73 0.09
CA PHE A 154 8.68 -11.62 0.21
C PHE A 154 8.94 -12.81 1.13
N THR A 155 10.18 -13.34 1.12
CA THR A 155 10.59 -14.44 2.02
C THR A 155 10.53 -14.09 3.50
N VAL A 156 10.56 -12.79 3.83
CA VAL A 156 10.42 -12.29 5.20
C VAL A 156 9.05 -11.67 5.47
N GLY A 157 8.07 -11.92 4.59
CA GLY A 157 6.69 -11.47 4.77
C GLY A 157 6.45 -9.98 4.53
N ALA A 158 7.39 -9.26 3.89
CA ALA A 158 7.12 -7.90 3.45
C ALA A 158 6.14 -7.90 2.28
N ARG A 159 5.28 -6.88 2.20
CA ARG A 159 4.26 -6.76 1.16
C ARG A 159 4.37 -5.46 0.39
N CYS A 160 4.16 -5.56 -0.91
CA CYS A 160 4.07 -4.39 -1.77
C CYS A 160 2.80 -3.58 -1.47
N ASN A 161 2.94 -2.26 -1.44
CA ASN A 161 1.78 -1.37 -1.45
C ASN A 161 1.15 -1.33 -2.87
N ARG A 162 0.01 -0.66 -3.01
CA ARG A 162 -0.70 -0.55 -4.29
C ARG A 162 0.19 -0.01 -5.42
N MET A 163 0.88 1.11 -5.16
CA MET A 163 1.71 1.78 -6.16
C MET A 163 2.82 0.85 -6.65
N ALA A 164 3.42 0.10 -5.73
CA ALA A 164 4.41 -0.91 -6.06
C ALA A 164 3.87 -1.96 -7.03
N LEU A 165 2.69 -2.52 -6.74
CA LEU A 165 2.08 -3.52 -7.61
C LEU A 165 1.75 -2.93 -8.98
N GLU A 166 1.11 -1.76 -9.04
CA GLU A 166 0.74 -1.10 -10.29
C GLU A 166 1.96 -0.80 -11.17
N ILE A 167 3.03 -0.24 -10.59
CA ILE A 167 4.26 0.12 -11.32
C ILE A 167 4.98 -1.13 -11.83
N ASN A 168 5.19 -2.13 -10.97
CA ASN A 168 5.90 -3.35 -11.38
C ASN A 168 5.11 -4.13 -12.42
N GLN A 169 3.79 -4.24 -12.27
CA GLN A 169 2.95 -4.93 -13.25
C GLN A 169 2.96 -4.23 -14.61
N LYS A 170 2.82 -2.90 -14.61
CA LYS A 170 2.84 -2.14 -15.86
C LYS A 170 4.20 -2.24 -16.54
N TRP A 171 5.29 -2.25 -15.78
CA TRP A 171 6.63 -2.46 -16.31
C TRP A 171 6.78 -3.84 -16.97
N SER A 172 6.40 -4.91 -16.28
CA SER A 172 6.45 -6.27 -16.85
C SER A 172 5.65 -6.36 -18.13
N MET A 173 4.43 -5.82 -18.19
CA MET A 173 3.61 -5.80 -19.42
C MET A 173 4.26 -5.08 -20.62
N LEU A 174 5.23 -4.20 -20.39
CA LEU A 174 5.89 -3.42 -21.44
C LEU A 174 7.26 -4.01 -21.83
N ASN A 175 7.84 -4.90 -21.02
CA ASN A 175 9.24 -5.35 -21.17
C ASN A 175 9.42 -6.88 -21.13
N ASP A 176 8.38 -7.64 -20.76
CA ASP A 176 8.30 -9.10 -20.87
C ASP A 176 7.38 -9.48 -22.03
#